data_AF-A0A3N5NA76-F1
#
_entry.id   AF-A0A3N5NA76-F1
#
_cell.length_a   1.000
_cell.length_b   1.000
_cell.length_c   1.000
_cell.angle_alpha   90.00
_cell.angle_beta   90.00
_cell.angle_gamma   90.00
#
_symmetry.space_group_name_H-M   'P 1'
#
loop_
_entity.id
_entity.type
_entity.pdbx_description
1 polymer ?
#
loop_
_entity_poly.entity_id
_entity_poly.type
_entity_poly.pdbx_seq_one_letter_code
_entity_poly.pdbx_strand_id
1 'polypeptide(L)' 'RGTRFGRKPLLVADVIQRVRKLRRAGRTVPEIMRQTRLSKASVYRALSV' A
#
# COMPACT_ATOMS: atom_id res chain seq x y z
N ARG A 1 -11.94 27.61 0.41
CA ARG A 1 -11.22 26.33 0.24
C ARG A 1 -11.52 25.46 1.45
N GLY A 2 -12.36 24.44 1.31
CA GLY A 2 -12.72 23.55 2.43
C GLY A 2 -11.62 22.53 2.70
N THR A 3 -11.10 22.48 3.92
CA THR A 3 -10.23 21.40 4.37
C THR A 3 -11.05 20.12 4.51
N ARG A 4 -10.66 19.05 3.81
CA ARG A 4 -11.28 17.73 4.01
C ARG A 4 -10.88 17.22 5.39
N PHE A 5 -11.77 17.38 6.36
CA PHE A 5 -11.65 16.76 7.67
C PHE A 5 -11.91 15.26 7.53
N GLY A 6 -11.00 14.43 8.02
CA GLY A 6 -11.10 12.99 7.90
C GLY A 6 -9.75 12.30 8.11
N ARG A 7 -9.80 10.99 8.28
CA ARG A 7 -8.59 10.18 8.46
C ARG A 7 -7.73 10.28 7.19
N LYS A 8 -6.45 10.65 7.35
CA LYS A 8 -5.51 10.63 6.22
C LYS A 8 -5.54 9.23 5.58
N PRO A 9 -5.66 9.11 4.25
CA PRO A 9 -5.66 7.81 3.60
C PRO A 9 -4.40 7.04 4.01
N LEU A 10 -4.59 5.84 4.59
CA LEU A 10 -3.49 4.97 4.99
C LEU A 10 -2.61 4.54 3.80
N LEU A 11 -3.19 4.52 2.60
CA LEU A 11 -2.50 4.22 1.35
C LEU A 11 -2.27 5.52 0.58
N VAL A 12 -1.09 6.10 0.78
CA VAL A 12 -0.57 7.20 -0.03
C VAL A 12 -0.06 6.62 -1.36
N ALA A 13 -0.10 7.40 -2.44
CA ALA A 13 0.35 6.98 -3.78
C ALA A 13 1.78 6.39 -3.77
N ASP A 14 2.68 6.95 -2.96
CA ASP A 14 4.05 6.44 -2.76
C ASP A 14 4.07 4.99 -2.24
N VAL A 15 3.23 4.70 -1.25
CA VAL A 15 3.13 3.36 -0.66
C VAL A 15 2.61 2.34 -1.67
N ILE A 16 1.64 2.74 -2.51
CA ILE A 16 1.12 1.90 -3.60
C ILE A 16 2.22 1.59 -4.61
N GLN A 17 2.99 2.60 -5.02
CA GLN A 17 4.11 2.40 -5.95
C GLN A 17 5.18 1.48 -5.37
N ARG A 18 5.49 1.63 -4.07
CA ARG A 18 6.44 0.75 -3.38
C ARG A 18 5.96 -0.70 -3.35
N VAL A 19 4.69 -0.94 -3.00
CA VAL A 19 4.09 -2.30 -3.00
C VAL A 19 4.13 -2.91 -4.41
N ARG A 20 3.78 -2.15 -5.44
CA ARG A 20 3.84 -2.61 -6.84
C ARG A 20 5.26 -2.93 -7.29
N LYS A 21 6.25 -2.09 -6.92
CA LYS A 21 7.66 -2.34 -7.22
C LYS A 21 8.16 -3.64 -6.58
N LEU A 22 7.83 -3.87 -5.31
CA LEU A 22 8.18 -5.11 -4.61
C LEU A 22 7.52 -6.33 -5.25
N ARG A 23 6.25 -6.22 -5.66
CA ARG A 23 5.56 -7.31 -6.34
C ARG A 23 6.18 -7.63 -7.70
N ARG A 24 6.54 -6.61 -8.49
CA ARG A 24 7.25 -6.78 -9.77
C ARG A 24 8.64 -7.39 -9.60
N ALA A 25 9.30 -7.11 -8.47
CA ALA A 25 10.57 -7.74 -8.10
C ALA A 25 10.42 -9.21 -7.63
N GLY A 26 9.24 -9.82 -7.78
CA GLY A 26 9.00 -11.22 -7.43
C GLY A 26 8.74 -11.48 -5.95
N ARG A 27 8.65 -10.45 -5.10
CA ARG A 27 8.37 -10.64 -3.67
C ARG A 27 6.96 -11.18 -3.44
N THR A 28 6.85 -12.04 -2.46
CA THR A 28 5.59 -12.63 -1.99
C THR A 28 4.81 -11.64 -1.14
N VAL A 29 3.49 -11.81 -1.07
CA VAL A 29 2.62 -10.94 -0.24
C VAL A 29 3.04 -10.91 1.23
N PRO A 30 3.41 -12.04 1.89
CA PRO A 30 3.93 -12.00 3.26
C PRO A 30 5.23 -11.20 3.41
N GLU A 31 6.15 -11.26 2.44
CA GLU A 31 7.37 -10.45 2.47
C GLU A 31 7.06 -8.96 2.33
N ILE A 32 6.15 -8.61 1.41
CA ILE A 32 5.70 -7.23 1.22
C ILE A 32 5.08 -6.70 2.51
N MET A 33 4.20 -7.49 3.15
CA MET A 33 3.60 -7.12 4.44
C MET A 33 4.65 -6.84 5.52
N ARG A 34 5.69 -7.68 5.62
CA ARG A 34 6.80 -7.47 6.57
C ARG A 34 7.58 -6.18 6.28
N GLN A 35 7.85 -5.89 5.01
CA GLN A 35 8.63 -4.72 4.61
C GLN A 35 7.84 -3.41 4.71
N THR A 36 6.55 -3.42 4.40
CA THR A 36 5.72 -2.22 4.38
C THR A 36 4.90 -2.02 5.65
N ARG A 37 4.91 -3.00 6.58
CA ARG A 37 4.07 -3.06 7.79
C ARG A 37 2.58 -2.86 7.50
N LEU A 38 2.15 -3.25 6.30
CA LEU A 38 0.76 -3.17 5.89
C LEU A 38 0.03 -4.47 6.22
N SER A 39 -1.26 -4.35 6.53
CA SER A 39 -2.12 -5.53 6.62
C SER A 39 -2.26 -6.21 5.25
N LYS A 40 -2.62 -7.49 5.27
CA LYS A 40 -2.89 -8.27 4.05
C LYS A 40 -3.92 -7.57 3.16
N ALA A 41 -5.00 -7.06 3.75
CA ALA A 41 -6.04 -6.32 3.04
C ALA A 41 -5.50 -5.04 2.38
N SER A 42 -4.63 -4.29 3.06
CA SER A 42 -4.03 -3.09 2.47
C SER A 42 -3.09 -3.43 1.30
N VAL A 43 -2.35 -4.53 1.36
CA VAL A 43 -1.52 -5.00 0.25
C VAL A 43 -2.39 -5.39 -0.95
N TYR A 44 -3.47 -6.15 -0.76
CA TYR A 44 -4.38 -6.49 -1.85
C TYR A 44 -5.05 -5.26 -2.45
N ARG A 45 -5.49 -4.30 -1.63
CA ARG A 45 -6.03 -3.04 -2.14
C ARG A 45 -5.01 -2.32 -3.01
N ALA A 46 -3.74 -2.23 -2.59
CA ALA A 46 -2.68 -1.59 -3.38
C ALA A 46 -2.37 -2.31 -4.71
N LEU A 47 -2.63 -3.61 -4.79
CA LEU A 47 -2.43 -4.43 -6.00
C LEU A 47 -3.66 -4.50 -6.91
N SER A 48 -4.85 -4.17 -6.40
CA SER A 48 -6.13 -4.21 -7.14
C SER A 48 -6.43 -2.92 -7.91
N VAL A 49 -5.70 -1.83 -7.63
CA VAL A 49 -5.75 -0.58 -8.42
C VAL A 49 -4.85 -0.72 -9.64
#